data_AF-A0AAI9FY01-F1
#
_entry.id   AF-A0AAI9FY01-F1
#
_cell.length_a   1.000
_cell.length_b   1.000
_cell.length_c   1.000
_cell.angle_alpha   90.00
_cell.angle_beta   90.00
_cell.angle_gamma   90.00
#
_symmetry.space_group_name_H-M   'P 1'
#
loop_
_entity.id
_entity.type
_entity.pdbx_description
1 polymer ?
#
loop_
_entity_poly.entity_id
_entity_poly.type
_entity_poly.pdbx_seq_one_letter_code
_entity_poly.pdbx_strand_id
1 'polypeptide(L)'
;MALAGIPVHPAGLLLAAAYAIACVSARQFSLDQFFLPAGIRVAALLIVPQRRWPYVLLGEWGYFAYLRIPTIDEYGLEWVILASTLLMPMAMLIVHLHLRKTISEAATGFWLLSLSMSAAVAVTGVNLSLSRLLWPVPPPDTLLDAAERVVFGHFAAIITMAPLALLWARRRSGSPWQKRLLVPSLVAIALMLALGLCMQLISTNAHSTRTHLVLLAALPAITLTFMHGWRGAAIAIPLLNLPLHFATPSTGLPASFDLGTFSTQQNMAVMSVALLALGSSISYHHQRARSRGLAEETTLRLARSSHQTSERELRERAIHLKHLGEGMDSSLGEMVNWLKSQGHHAVASSLLHASSVHSRLFREQASLVYPTGLEQVGLYVTLQAGGASGVWKNSDRVTVHDLAGNPCLLSVELQLAIYRTVIEAVSILLELESGQICIRARCGVAGRQRGIVVVVGLLDRRQGLSTHTMSQAVERLSGRILPYGGAVQCRHNRLRIALSEPTQRPSSTVP
;
A
#
# COMPACT_ATOMS: atom_id res chain seq x y z
N MET A 1 -30.47 -11.16 -34.58
CA MET A 1 -30.02 -12.48 -35.06
C MET A 1 -28.63 -12.80 -34.49
N ALA A 2 -28.59 -13.22 -33.22
CA ALA A 2 -27.40 -13.72 -32.51
C ALA A 2 -27.84 -14.52 -31.25
N LEU A 3 -28.76 -15.47 -31.43
CA LEU A 3 -29.28 -16.35 -30.37
C LEU A 3 -29.02 -17.84 -30.69
N ALA A 4 -27.98 -18.13 -31.48
CA ALA A 4 -27.57 -19.50 -31.77
C ALA A 4 -26.31 -19.84 -30.97
N GLY A 5 -26.46 -20.67 -29.94
CA GLY A 5 -25.34 -21.33 -29.28
C GLY A 5 -25.01 -20.89 -27.85
N ILE A 6 -26.00 -20.68 -26.98
CA ILE A 6 -25.74 -20.77 -25.53
C ILE A 6 -25.81 -22.27 -25.18
N PRO A 7 -24.69 -22.97 -24.91
CA PRO A 7 -24.75 -24.35 -24.45
C PRO A 7 -25.53 -24.38 -23.13
N VAL A 8 -26.70 -25.02 -23.15
CA VAL A 8 -27.58 -25.12 -21.99
C VAL A 8 -26.90 -26.02 -20.97
N HIS A 9 -26.18 -25.41 -20.03
CA HIS A 9 -25.55 -26.14 -18.94
C HIS A 9 -26.57 -26.30 -17.81
N PRO A 10 -26.73 -27.50 -17.22
CA PRO A 10 -27.67 -27.71 -16.11
C PRO A 10 -27.38 -26.78 -14.92
N ALA A 11 -26.10 -26.43 -14.72
CA ALA A 11 -25.68 -25.43 -13.73
C ALA A 11 -26.24 -24.01 -13.99
N GLY A 12 -26.49 -23.65 -15.26
CA GLY A 12 -27.09 -22.37 -15.62
C GLY A 12 -28.59 -22.31 -15.33
N LEU A 13 -29.31 -23.41 -15.56
CA LEU A 13 -30.73 -23.51 -15.21
C LEU A 13 -30.95 -23.53 -13.69
N LEU A 14 -30.09 -24.23 -12.95
CA LEU A 14 -30.09 -24.18 -11.48
C LEU A 14 -29.84 -22.75 -10.97
N LEU A 15 -28.93 -22.00 -11.61
CA LEU A 15 -28.68 -20.60 -11.28
C LEU A 15 -29.92 -19.73 -11.53
N ALA A 16 -30.61 -19.92 -12.66
CA ALA A 16 -31.83 -19.20 -12.99
C ALA A 16 -32.95 -19.49 -11.96
N ALA A 17 -33.14 -20.76 -11.60
CA ALA A 17 -34.11 -21.17 -10.59
C ALA A 17 -33.76 -20.60 -9.20
N ALA A 18 -32.51 -20.71 -8.78
CA ALA A 18 -32.04 -20.16 -7.50
C ALA A 18 -32.23 -18.64 -7.43
N TYR A 19 -31.96 -17.93 -8.53
CA TYR A 19 -32.19 -16.49 -8.62
C TYR A 19 -33.69 -16.14 -8.50
N ALA A 20 -34.55 -16.84 -9.25
CA ALA A 20 -36.00 -16.61 -9.20
C ALA A 20 -36.55 -16.86 -7.78
N ILE A 21 -36.17 -17.96 -7.14
CA ILE A 21 -36.55 -18.28 -5.75
C ILE A 21 -36.08 -17.18 -4.79
N ALA A 22 -34.83 -16.71 -4.92
CA ALA A 22 -34.31 -15.64 -4.08
C ALA A 22 -35.13 -14.34 -4.23
N CYS A 23 -35.54 -13.99 -5.45
CA CYS A 23 -36.38 -12.82 -5.70
C CYS A 23 -37.80 -12.98 -5.16
N VAL A 24 -38.43 -14.16 -5.30
CA VAL A 24 -39.76 -14.45 -4.73
C VAL A 24 -39.72 -14.36 -3.20
N SER A 25 -38.74 -15.01 -2.56
CA SER A 25 -38.59 -14.96 -1.11
C SER A 25 -38.35 -13.54 -0.62
N ALA A 26 -37.47 -12.80 -1.30
CA ALA A 26 -37.20 -11.40 -0.96
C ALA A 26 -38.41 -10.49 -1.14
N ARG A 27 -39.29 -10.79 -2.09
CA ARG A 27 -40.52 -10.03 -2.32
C ARG A 27 -41.47 -10.12 -1.12
N GLN A 28 -41.58 -11.27 -0.45
CA GLN A 28 -42.44 -11.44 0.74
C GLN A 28 -42.04 -10.51 1.89
N PHE A 29 -40.75 -10.19 1.99
CA PHE A 29 -40.25 -9.28 3.01
C PHE A 29 -40.14 -7.83 2.49
N SER A 30 -40.36 -7.56 1.21
CA SER A 30 -40.08 -6.25 0.61
C SER A 30 -41.15 -5.21 0.98
N LEU A 31 -40.70 -3.97 1.22
CA LEU A 31 -41.55 -2.78 1.35
C LEU A 31 -41.20 -1.79 0.22
N ASP A 32 -42.06 -0.81 -0.07
CA ASP A 32 -41.75 0.25 -1.04
C ASP A 32 -40.49 1.04 -0.65
N GLN A 33 -40.27 1.21 0.66
CA GLN A 33 -39.11 1.88 1.24
C GLN A 33 -37.82 1.04 1.25
N PHE A 34 -37.90 -0.26 0.96
CA PHE A 34 -36.74 -1.15 0.88
C PHE A 34 -37.03 -2.32 -0.07
N PHE A 35 -36.78 -2.09 -1.36
CA PHE A 35 -37.11 -3.05 -2.41
C PHE A 35 -35.99 -4.08 -2.61
N LEU A 36 -35.95 -5.08 -1.71
CA LEU A 36 -34.88 -6.09 -1.66
C LEU A 36 -34.58 -6.82 -3.00
N PRO A 37 -35.57 -7.12 -3.87
CA PRO A 37 -35.28 -7.72 -5.18
C PRO A 37 -34.36 -6.85 -6.06
N ALA A 38 -34.39 -5.52 -5.96
CA ALA A 38 -33.43 -4.66 -6.69
C ALA A 38 -31.98 -4.86 -6.20
N GLY A 39 -31.79 -5.03 -4.89
CA GLY A 39 -30.48 -5.34 -4.32
C GLY A 39 -29.97 -6.70 -4.77
N ILE A 40 -30.82 -7.73 -4.79
CA ILE A 40 -30.49 -9.08 -5.27
C ILE A 40 -30.11 -9.06 -6.75
N ARG A 41 -30.84 -8.29 -7.58
CA ARG A 41 -30.53 -8.13 -9.01
C ARG A 41 -29.11 -7.63 -9.23
N VAL A 42 -28.72 -6.52 -8.59
CA VAL A 42 -27.36 -5.98 -8.72
C VAL A 42 -26.33 -6.92 -8.11
N ALA A 43 -26.62 -7.53 -6.95
CA ALA A 43 -25.72 -8.50 -6.32
C ALA A 43 -25.45 -9.72 -7.22
N ALA A 44 -26.47 -10.28 -7.86
CA ALA A 44 -26.35 -11.39 -8.78
C ALA A 44 -25.46 -11.03 -9.98
N LEU A 45 -25.65 -9.83 -10.56
CA LEU A 45 -24.83 -9.36 -11.68
C LEU A 45 -23.36 -9.11 -11.31
N LEU A 46 -23.07 -8.78 -10.05
CA LEU A 46 -21.70 -8.61 -9.54
C LEU A 46 -21.00 -9.95 -9.23
N ILE A 47 -21.75 -10.95 -8.75
CA ILE A 47 -21.20 -12.27 -8.38
C ILE A 47 -21.04 -13.18 -9.60
N VAL A 48 -22.03 -13.16 -10.50
CA VAL A 48 -22.11 -14.06 -11.65
C VAL A 48 -21.25 -13.50 -12.80
N PRO A 49 -20.35 -14.31 -13.40
CA PRO A 49 -19.55 -13.85 -14.53
C PRO A 49 -20.43 -13.47 -15.72
N GLN A 50 -20.02 -12.46 -16.49
CA GLN A 50 -20.80 -11.89 -17.61
C GLN A 50 -21.28 -12.93 -18.63
N ARG A 51 -20.52 -14.01 -18.83
CA ARG A 51 -20.91 -15.12 -19.72
C ARG A 51 -22.18 -15.86 -19.29
N ARG A 52 -22.56 -15.81 -18.01
CA ARG A 52 -23.73 -16.49 -17.44
C ARG A 52 -24.91 -15.55 -17.18
N TRP A 53 -24.78 -14.26 -17.49
CA TRP A 53 -25.87 -13.29 -17.34
C TRP A 53 -27.17 -13.68 -18.05
N PRO A 54 -27.17 -14.32 -19.25
CA PRO A 54 -28.41 -14.77 -19.88
C PRO A 54 -29.27 -15.71 -19.01
N TYR A 55 -28.63 -16.52 -18.16
CA TYR A 55 -29.36 -17.38 -17.22
C TYR A 55 -30.02 -16.60 -16.08
N VAL A 56 -29.38 -15.53 -15.61
CA VAL A 56 -29.97 -14.63 -14.60
C VAL A 56 -31.15 -13.87 -15.20
N LEU A 57 -31.05 -13.45 -16.46
CA LEU A 57 -32.16 -12.85 -17.22
C LEU A 57 -33.36 -13.81 -17.34
N LEU A 58 -33.10 -15.09 -17.63
CA LEU A 58 -34.14 -16.11 -17.68
C LEU A 58 -34.83 -16.31 -16.32
N GLY A 59 -34.07 -16.29 -15.23
CA GLY A 59 -34.62 -16.31 -13.87
C GLY A 59 -35.49 -15.09 -13.55
N GLU A 60 -35.09 -13.90 -13.99
CA GLU A 60 -35.89 -12.67 -13.84
C GLU A 60 -37.23 -12.76 -14.58
N TRP A 61 -37.23 -13.28 -15.81
CA TRP A 61 -38.46 -13.46 -16.56
C TRP A 61 -39.40 -14.44 -15.86
N GLY A 62 -38.88 -15.53 -15.28
CA GLY A 62 -39.68 -16.44 -14.46
C GLY A 62 -40.26 -15.75 -13.22
N TYR A 63 -39.47 -14.94 -12.52
CA TYR A 63 -39.93 -14.15 -11.37
C TYR A 63 -41.02 -13.13 -11.75
N PHE A 64 -40.83 -12.36 -12.82
CA PHE A 64 -41.82 -11.39 -13.27
C PHE A 64 -43.08 -12.04 -13.83
N ALA A 65 -42.97 -13.19 -14.50
CA ALA A 65 -44.13 -13.97 -14.93
C ALA A 65 -45.02 -14.32 -13.73
N TYR A 66 -44.43 -14.85 -12.66
CA TYR A 66 -45.17 -15.15 -11.43
C TYR A 66 -45.86 -13.92 -10.81
N LEU A 67 -45.18 -12.76 -10.81
CA LEU A 67 -45.68 -11.55 -10.15
C LEU A 67 -46.68 -10.74 -11.00
N ARG A 68 -46.51 -10.69 -12.32
CA ARG A 68 -47.20 -9.74 -13.20
C ARG A 68 -48.25 -10.37 -14.12
N ILE A 69 -48.24 -11.68 -14.32
CA ILE A 69 -49.32 -12.37 -15.07
C ILE A 69 -50.68 -12.18 -14.38
N PRO A 70 -50.81 -12.29 -13.04
CA PRO A 70 -52.10 -12.07 -12.38
C PRO A 70 -52.63 -10.62 -12.50
N THR A 71 -51.77 -9.66 -12.85
CA THR A 71 -52.10 -8.24 -12.92
C THR A 71 -52.34 -7.75 -14.36
N ILE A 72 -52.45 -8.66 -15.34
CA ILE A 72 -52.66 -8.32 -16.75
C ILE A 72 -53.97 -7.55 -16.94
N ASP A 73 -55.04 -7.98 -16.27
CA ASP A 73 -56.37 -7.38 -16.39
C ASP A 73 -56.42 -5.97 -15.80
N GLU A 74 -55.52 -5.64 -14.87
CA GLU A 74 -55.48 -4.35 -14.16
C GLU A 74 -54.56 -3.32 -14.84
N TYR A 75 -53.39 -3.74 -15.31
CA TYR A 75 -52.35 -2.82 -15.82
C TYR A 75 -52.05 -2.95 -17.32
N GLY A 76 -52.71 -3.89 -18.01
CA GLY A 76 -52.57 -4.08 -19.45
C GLY A 76 -51.39 -4.98 -19.85
N LEU A 77 -51.59 -5.75 -20.92
CA LEU A 77 -50.63 -6.74 -21.42
C LEU A 77 -49.32 -6.10 -21.93
N GLU A 78 -49.40 -4.92 -22.54
CA GLU A 78 -48.23 -4.21 -23.07
C GLU A 78 -47.25 -3.83 -21.97
N TRP A 79 -47.74 -3.30 -20.85
CA TRP A 79 -46.90 -2.97 -19.69
C TRP A 79 -46.25 -4.23 -19.11
N VAL A 80 -47.01 -5.32 -18.95
CA VAL A 80 -46.49 -6.57 -18.39
C VAL A 80 -45.33 -7.11 -19.22
N ILE A 81 -45.43 -7.10 -20.55
CA ILE A 81 -44.37 -7.58 -21.44
C ILE A 81 -43.17 -6.63 -21.42
N LEU A 82 -43.40 -5.33 -21.66
CA LEU A 82 -42.33 -4.36 -21.86
C LEU A 82 -41.57 -4.08 -20.56
N ALA A 83 -42.27 -3.93 -19.44
CA ALA A 83 -41.65 -3.77 -18.13
C ALA A 83 -40.92 -5.03 -17.66
N SER A 84 -41.35 -6.24 -18.04
CA SER A 84 -40.67 -7.47 -17.59
C SER A 84 -39.43 -7.78 -18.42
N THR A 85 -39.43 -7.35 -19.68
CA THR A 85 -38.30 -7.55 -20.60
C THR A 85 -37.21 -6.50 -20.44
N LEU A 86 -37.55 -5.24 -20.13
CA LEU A 86 -36.59 -4.12 -20.19
C LEU A 86 -35.81 -3.85 -18.89
N LEU A 87 -36.37 -4.16 -17.71
CA LEU A 87 -35.77 -3.78 -16.41
C LEU A 87 -34.42 -4.46 -16.13
N MET A 88 -34.29 -5.76 -16.39
CA MET A 88 -33.04 -6.48 -16.18
C MET A 88 -31.94 -6.08 -17.19
N PRO A 89 -32.21 -5.98 -18.51
CA PRO A 89 -31.24 -5.44 -19.46
C PRO A 89 -30.69 -4.07 -19.09
N MET A 90 -31.53 -3.18 -18.54
CA MET A 90 -31.08 -1.88 -18.05
C MET A 90 -30.12 -2.01 -16.86
N ALA A 91 -30.44 -2.85 -15.87
CA ALA A 91 -29.53 -3.14 -14.76
C ALA A 91 -28.20 -3.76 -15.25
N MET A 92 -28.29 -4.70 -16.21
CA MET A 92 -27.12 -5.32 -16.85
C MET A 92 -26.24 -4.29 -17.54
N LEU A 93 -26.80 -3.36 -18.31
CA LEU A 93 -26.06 -2.30 -19.00
C LEU A 93 -25.28 -1.45 -18.00
N ILE A 94 -25.92 -1.00 -16.92
CA ILE A 94 -25.29 -0.13 -15.92
C ILE A 94 -24.17 -0.86 -15.19
N VAL A 95 -24.42 -2.09 -14.74
CA VAL A 95 -23.39 -2.92 -14.09
C VAL A 95 -22.25 -3.20 -15.06
N HIS A 96 -22.54 -3.47 -16.34
CA HIS A 96 -21.52 -3.70 -17.37
C HIS A 96 -20.64 -2.48 -17.59
N LEU A 97 -21.23 -1.29 -17.72
CA LEU A 97 -20.49 -0.03 -17.88
C LEU A 97 -19.61 0.26 -16.66
N HIS A 98 -20.09 -0.04 -15.45
CA HIS A 98 -19.31 0.12 -14.22
C HIS A 98 -18.18 -0.91 -14.09
N LEU A 99 -18.39 -2.16 -14.48
CA LEU A 99 -17.39 -3.23 -14.44
C LEU A 99 -16.27 -3.04 -15.47
N ARG A 100 -16.50 -2.30 -16.57
CA ARG A 100 -15.45 -1.96 -17.55
C ARG A 100 -14.39 -1.01 -16.98
N LYS A 101 -14.69 -0.27 -15.92
CA LYS A 101 -13.73 0.66 -15.30
C LYS A 101 -12.81 -0.11 -14.35
N THR A 102 -11.51 0.12 -14.42
CA THR A 102 -10.54 -0.47 -13.48
C THR A 102 -10.73 0.12 -12.09
N ILE A 103 -11.00 -0.72 -11.09
CA ILE A 103 -11.36 -0.29 -9.74
C ILE A 103 -10.16 -0.45 -8.81
N SER A 104 -9.62 0.67 -8.33
CA SER A 104 -8.70 0.67 -7.19
C SER A 104 -9.48 0.40 -5.89
N GLU A 105 -8.87 -0.25 -4.90
CA GLU A 105 -9.48 -0.45 -3.58
C GLU A 105 -9.86 0.89 -2.93
N ALA A 106 -9.04 1.92 -3.16
CA ALA A 106 -9.28 3.30 -2.76
C ALA A 106 -10.57 3.93 -3.30
N ALA A 107 -10.97 3.58 -4.52
CA ALA A 107 -12.14 4.15 -5.19
C ALA A 107 -13.39 3.27 -5.07
N THR A 108 -13.28 2.12 -4.37
CA THR A 108 -14.34 1.10 -4.38
C THR A 108 -15.63 1.59 -3.72
N GLY A 109 -15.56 2.38 -2.64
CA GLY A 109 -16.76 2.95 -2.01
C GLY A 109 -17.50 3.91 -2.93
N PHE A 110 -16.83 4.93 -3.48
CA PHE A 110 -17.43 5.86 -4.44
C PHE A 110 -17.95 5.16 -5.70
N TRP A 111 -17.25 4.15 -6.19
CA TRP A 111 -17.73 3.34 -7.31
C TRP A 111 -19.01 2.57 -6.97
N LEU A 112 -19.10 1.98 -5.77
CA LEU A 112 -20.31 1.31 -5.30
C LEU A 112 -21.48 2.29 -5.11
N LEU A 113 -21.21 3.51 -4.63
CA LEU A 113 -22.22 4.56 -4.50
C LEU A 113 -22.75 5.00 -5.86
N SER A 114 -21.85 5.26 -6.81
CA SER A 114 -22.21 5.57 -8.20
C SER A 114 -23.03 4.44 -8.81
N LEU A 115 -22.59 3.19 -8.67
CA LEU A 115 -23.30 2.02 -9.18
C LEU A 115 -24.71 1.93 -8.60
N SER A 116 -24.83 2.09 -7.27
CA SER A 116 -26.10 1.96 -6.56
C SER A 116 -27.08 3.05 -7.00
N MET A 117 -26.63 4.30 -7.08
CA MET A 117 -27.47 5.42 -7.49
C MET A 117 -27.87 5.32 -8.97
N SER A 118 -26.92 5.05 -9.87
CA SER A 118 -27.23 4.89 -11.30
C SER A 118 -28.17 3.73 -11.57
N ALA A 119 -27.96 2.58 -10.91
CA ALA A 119 -28.83 1.41 -11.06
C ALA A 119 -30.23 1.66 -10.50
N ALA A 120 -30.33 2.32 -9.34
CA ALA A 120 -31.62 2.71 -8.78
C ALA A 120 -32.39 3.63 -9.74
N VAL A 121 -31.81 4.78 -10.10
CA VAL A 121 -32.47 5.80 -10.93
C VAL A 121 -32.87 5.28 -12.30
N ALA A 122 -32.00 4.54 -12.98
CA ALA A 122 -32.31 4.09 -14.34
C ALA A 122 -33.36 2.96 -14.37
N VAL A 123 -33.31 2.01 -13.43
CA VAL A 123 -34.30 0.92 -13.38
C VAL A 123 -35.66 1.47 -12.93
N THR A 124 -35.70 2.34 -11.93
CA THR A 124 -36.96 2.96 -11.49
C THR A 124 -37.50 3.94 -12.52
N GLY A 125 -36.64 4.73 -13.15
CA GLY A 125 -37.03 5.66 -14.22
C GLY A 125 -37.70 4.92 -15.37
N VAL A 126 -37.10 3.82 -15.85
CA VAL A 126 -37.70 2.97 -16.87
C VAL A 126 -39.04 2.40 -16.41
N ASN A 127 -39.11 1.87 -15.19
CA ASN A 127 -40.36 1.31 -14.66
C ASN A 127 -41.48 2.36 -14.56
N LEU A 128 -41.18 3.54 -14.03
CA LEU A 128 -42.15 4.64 -13.86
C LEU A 128 -42.59 5.22 -15.21
N SER A 129 -41.67 5.40 -16.16
CA SER A 129 -41.99 5.85 -17.52
C SER A 129 -42.91 4.86 -18.25
N LEU A 130 -42.64 3.56 -18.11
CA LEU A 130 -43.49 2.51 -18.67
C LEU A 130 -44.88 2.50 -18.01
N SER A 131 -44.93 2.58 -16.68
CA SER A 131 -46.20 2.65 -15.94
C SER A 131 -47.02 3.88 -16.35
N ARG A 132 -46.39 5.03 -16.54
CA ARG A 132 -47.04 6.27 -16.98
C ARG A 132 -47.63 6.20 -18.38
N LEU A 133 -46.92 5.55 -19.30
CA LEU A 133 -47.29 5.52 -20.70
C LEU A 133 -48.32 4.44 -21.01
N LEU A 134 -48.26 3.31 -20.28
CA LEU A 134 -48.99 2.09 -20.63
C LEU A 134 -50.10 1.71 -19.65
N TRP A 135 -50.16 2.28 -18.44
CA TRP A 135 -51.26 1.97 -17.51
C TRP A 135 -52.59 2.60 -17.98
N PRO A 136 -53.71 1.85 -17.90
CA PRO A 136 -55.04 2.37 -18.25
C PRO A 136 -55.48 3.55 -17.38
N VAL A 137 -55.11 3.54 -16.10
CA VAL A 137 -55.33 4.63 -15.15
C VAL A 137 -53.97 5.04 -14.57
N PRO A 138 -53.45 6.23 -14.90
CA PRO A 138 -52.18 6.68 -14.36
C PRO A 138 -52.29 6.92 -12.84
N PRO A 139 -51.21 6.69 -12.08
CA PRO A 139 -51.25 6.84 -10.63
C PRO A 139 -51.54 8.30 -10.24
N PRO A 140 -52.37 8.54 -9.21
CA PRO A 140 -52.80 9.88 -8.81
C PRO A 140 -51.67 10.70 -8.17
N ASP A 141 -50.59 10.05 -7.73
CA ASP A 141 -49.44 10.69 -7.08
C ASP A 141 -48.69 11.61 -8.05
N THR A 142 -48.16 12.72 -7.52
CA THR A 142 -47.22 13.55 -8.29
C THR A 142 -46.03 12.68 -8.70
N LEU A 143 -45.50 12.88 -9.93
CA LEU A 143 -44.33 12.12 -10.42
C LEU A 143 -43.20 12.10 -9.41
N LEU A 144 -43.03 13.24 -8.76
CA LEU A 144 -41.89 13.53 -7.93
C LEU A 144 -41.94 12.74 -6.64
N ASP A 145 -43.09 12.72 -5.96
CA ASP A 145 -43.25 12.03 -4.68
C ASP A 145 -43.14 10.51 -4.84
N ALA A 146 -43.78 9.95 -5.88
CA ALA A 146 -43.67 8.53 -6.20
C ALA A 146 -42.26 8.14 -6.65
N ALA A 147 -41.59 9.00 -7.43
CA ALA A 147 -40.22 8.75 -7.86
C ALA A 147 -39.24 8.78 -6.69
N GLU A 148 -39.35 9.75 -5.78
CA GLU A 148 -38.47 9.86 -4.61
C GLU A 148 -38.54 8.59 -3.76
N ARG A 149 -39.75 8.14 -3.42
CA ARG A 149 -39.96 6.96 -2.57
C ARG A 149 -39.42 5.68 -3.21
N VAL A 150 -39.73 5.45 -4.49
CA VAL A 150 -39.35 4.22 -5.20
C VAL A 150 -37.85 4.19 -5.51
N VAL A 151 -37.27 5.33 -5.90
CA VAL A 151 -35.81 5.47 -6.10
C VAL A 151 -35.08 5.20 -4.80
N PHE A 152 -35.55 5.78 -3.70
CA PHE A 152 -34.96 5.56 -2.38
C PHE A 152 -34.96 4.07 -2.00
N GLY A 153 -36.11 3.39 -2.12
CA GLY A 153 -36.22 1.98 -1.75
C GLY A 153 -35.34 1.06 -2.58
N HIS A 154 -35.19 1.34 -3.88
CA HIS A 154 -34.25 0.63 -4.75
C HIS A 154 -32.79 0.92 -4.35
N PHE A 155 -32.45 2.19 -4.12
CA PHE A 155 -31.11 2.59 -3.70
C PHE A 155 -30.70 1.94 -2.37
N ALA A 156 -31.58 1.98 -1.36
CA ALA A 156 -31.34 1.40 -0.03
C ALA A 156 -31.10 -0.12 -0.11
N ALA A 157 -31.84 -0.83 -0.95
CA ALA A 157 -31.61 -2.26 -1.17
C ALA A 157 -30.29 -2.54 -1.89
N ILE A 158 -29.95 -1.75 -2.91
CA ILE A 158 -28.72 -1.94 -3.70
C ILE A 158 -27.47 -1.60 -2.87
N ILE A 159 -27.44 -0.47 -2.15
CA ILE A 159 -26.31 -0.11 -1.28
C ILE A 159 -26.12 -1.11 -0.14
N THR A 160 -27.18 -1.82 0.25
CA THR A 160 -27.10 -2.90 1.24
C THR A 160 -26.45 -4.15 0.65
N MET A 161 -26.90 -4.61 -0.52
CA MET A 161 -26.47 -5.91 -1.06
C MET A 161 -25.21 -5.83 -1.94
N ALA A 162 -25.01 -4.75 -2.69
CA ALA A 162 -23.93 -4.63 -3.68
C ALA A 162 -22.51 -4.68 -3.06
N PRO A 163 -22.22 -3.99 -1.94
CA PRO A 163 -20.90 -4.08 -1.32
C PRO A 163 -20.55 -5.50 -0.85
N LEU A 164 -21.53 -6.19 -0.25
CA LEU A 164 -21.38 -7.58 0.21
C LEU A 164 -21.16 -8.54 -0.96
N ALA A 165 -21.91 -8.35 -2.05
CA ALA A 165 -21.74 -9.11 -3.29
C ALA A 165 -20.36 -8.92 -3.91
N LEU A 166 -19.86 -7.68 -3.96
CA LEU A 166 -18.53 -7.37 -4.45
C LEU A 166 -17.43 -7.99 -3.57
N LEU A 167 -17.60 -7.94 -2.25
CA LEU A 167 -16.70 -8.58 -1.29
C LEU A 167 -16.63 -10.10 -1.55
N TRP A 168 -17.79 -10.75 -1.76
CA TRP A 168 -17.87 -12.17 -2.07
C TRP A 168 -17.23 -12.52 -3.41
N ALA A 169 -17.44 -11.68 -4.44
CA ALA A 169 -16.85 -11.85 -5.76
C ALA A 169 -15.30 -11.75 -5.72
N ARG A 170 -14.77 -10.86 -4.87
CA ARG A 170 -13.31 -10.62 -4.72
C ARG A 170 -12.63 -11.46 -3.64
N ARG A 171 -13.33 -12.44 -3.04
CA ARG A 171 -12.79 -13.21 -1.90
C ARG A 171 -11.47 -13.95 -2.17
N ARG A 172 -11.16 -14.25 -3.44
CA ARG A 172 -9.95 -14.99 -3.83
C ARG A 172 -8.79 -14.09 -4.29
N SER A 173 -9.05 -12.82 -4.60
CA SER A 173 -8.06 -11.91 -5.20
C SER A 173 -7.60 -10.80 -4.26
N GLY A 174 -8.20 -10.69 -3.07
CA GLY A 174 -7.93 -9.61 -2.11
C GLY A 174 -6.71 -9.88 -1.21
N SER A 175 -6.09 -8.80 -0.72
CA SER A 175 -5.09 -8.86 0.36
C SER A 175 -5.63 -9.69 1.54
N PRO A 176 -4.86 -10.63 2.11
CA PRO A 176 -5.31 -11.46 3.22
C PRO A 176 -5.69 -10.60 4.43
N TRP A 177 -6.67 -11.09 5.20
CA TRP A 177 -7.11 -10.45 6.43
C TRP A 177 -5.99 -10.51 7.47
N GLN A 178 -5.81 -9.43 8.22
CA GLN A 178 -4.78 -9.40 9.25
C GLN A 178 -5.26 -10.24 10.44
N LYS A 179 -4.55 -11.33 10.77
CA LYS A 179 -4.96 -12.28 11.83
C LYS A 179 -5.25 -11.59 13.17
N ARG A 180 -4.50 -10.53 13.50
CA ARG A 180 -4.67 -9.73 14.73
C ARG A 180 -6.03 -9.03 14.83
N LEU A 181 -6.65 -8.71 13.69
CA LEU A 181 -7.93 -8.00 13.63
C LEU A 181 -9.13 -8.97 13.63
N LEU A 182 -8.93 -10.28 13.57
CA LEU A 182 -10.03 -11.26 13.47
C LEU A 182 -10.92 -11.28 14.72
N VAL A 183 -10.32 -11.43 15.90
CA VAL A 183 -11.07 -11.45 17.17
C VAL A 183 -11.90 -10.17 17.38
N PRO A 184 -11.31 -8.95 17.31
CA PRO A 184 -12.11 -7.74 17.46
C PRO A 184 -13.18 -7.58 16.36
N SER A 185 -12.99 -8.14 15.16
CA SER A 185 -14.03 -8.15 14.13
C SER A 185 -15.21 -9.02 14.51
N LEU A 186 -14.95 -10.23 15.00
CA LEU A 186 -15.99 -11.16 15.43
C LEU A 186 -16.80 -10.57 16.58
N VAL A 187 -16.13 -9.90 17.53
CA VAL A 187 -16.80 -9.19 18.63
C VAL A 187 -17.72 -8.08 18.10
N ALA A 188 -17.23 -7.25 17.15
CA ALA A 188 -18.05 -6.19 16.56
C ALA A 188 -19.27 -6.75 15.80
N ILE A 189 -19.09 -7.83 15.02
CA ILE A 189 -20.19 -8.49 14.30
C ILE A 189 -21.20 -9.08 15.29
N ALA A 190 -20.73 -9.77 16.34
CA ALA A 190 -21.59 -10.34 17.37
C ALA A 190 -22.40 -9.26 18.10
N LEU A 191 -21.79 -8.12 18.41
CA LEU A 191 -22.47 -6.99 19.03
C LEU A 191 -23.54 -6.40 18.11
N MET A 192 -23.26 -6.25 16.81
CA MET A 192 -24.25 -5.78 15.84
C MET A 192 -25.43 -6.75 15.71
N LEU A 193 -25.16 -8.06 15.66
CA LEU A 193 -26.21 -9.09 15.63
C LEU A 193 -27.05 -9.07 16.90
N ALA A 194 -26.44 -8.95 18.08
CA ALA A 194 -27.15 -8.84 19.35
C ALA A 194 -28.07 -7.61 19.39
N LEU A 195 -27.58 -6.44 18.94
CA LEU A 195 -28.39 -5.24 18.84
C LEU A 195 -29.52 -5.38 17.81
N GLY A 196 -29.27 -6.04 16.68
CA GLY A 196 -30.28 -6.37 15.68
C GLY A 196 -31.38 -7.29 16.22
N LEU A 197 -31.02 -8.29 17.03
CA LEU A 197 -31.98 -9.15 17.73
C LEU A 197 -32.80 -8.35 18.75
N CYS A 198 -32.19 -7.44 19.51
CA CYS A 198 -32.92 -6.56 20.41
C CYS A 198 -33.96 -5.69 19.68
N MET A 199 -33.68 -5.25 18.44
CA MET A 199 -34.65 -4.51 17.63
C MET A 199 -35.88 -5.33 17.29
N GLN A 200 -35.72 -6.63 17.04
CA GLN A 200 -36.84 -7.55 16.74
C GLN A 200 -37.73 -7.82 17.96
N LEU A 201 -37.14 -7.79 19.16
CA LEU A 201 -37.85 -8.03 20.42
C LEU A 201 -38.63 -6.79 20.91
N ILE A 202 -38.36 -5.61 20.37
CA ILE A 202 -39.02 -4.36 20.76
C ILE A 202 -40.34 -4.16 20.04
N SER A 203 -41.36 -3.76 20.78
CA SER A 203 -42.70 -3.42 20.28
C SER A 203 -42.66 -2.52 19.05
N THR A 204 -43.56 -2.79 18.10
CA THR A 204 -43.69 -2.06 16.82
C THR A 204 -43.94 -0.57 17.00
N ASN A 205 -44.52 -0.16 18.13
CA ASN A 205 -44.92 1.23 18.39
C ASN A 205 -43.77 2.08 18.97
N ALA A 206 -42.64 1.48 19.36
CA ALA A 206 -41.52 2.16 20.00
C ALA A 206 -40.46 2.67 18.99
N HIS A 207 -40.86 3.55 18.06
CA HIS A 207 -39.99 4.05 16.98
C HIS A 207 -38.72 4.77 17.48
N SER A 208 -38.80 5.54 18.57
CA SER A 208 -37.65 6.23 19.17
C SER A 208 -36.60 5.26 19.71
N THR A 209 -37.02 4.21 20.42
CA THR A 209 -36.12 3.19 20.99
C THR A 209 -35.37 2.43 19.88
N ARG A 210 -36.06 2.09 18.79
CA ARG A 210 -35.42 1.46 17.61
C ARG A 210 -34.37 2.37 16.98
N THR A 211 -34.65 3.68 16.90
CA THR A 211 -33.70 4.67 16.38
C THR A 211 -32.45 4.76 17.26
N HIS A 212 -32.60 4.77 18.59
CA HIS A 212 -31.46 4.76 19.51
C HIS A 212 -30.61 3.49 19.39
N LEU A 213 -31.22 2.32 19.19
CA LEU A 213 -30.49 1.08 18.96
C LEU A 213 -29.72 1.09 17.63
N VAL A 214 -30.27 1.70 16.58
CA VAL A 214 -29.58 1.85 15.29
C VAL A 214 -28.35 2.73 15.45
N LEU A 215 -28.48 3.84 16.18
CA LEU A 215 -27.35 4.72 16.50
C LEU A 215 -26.29 4.00 17.34
N LEU A 216 -26.70 3.15 18.29
CA LEU A 216 -25.77 2.34 19.08
C LEU A 216 -25.05 1.30 18.21
N ALA A 217 -25.76 0.66 17.27
CA ALA A 217 -25.20 -0.31 16.33
C ALA A 217 -24.26 0.35 15.29
N ALA A 218 -24.36 1.67 15.09
CA ALA A 218 -23.44 2.42 14.24
C ALA A 218 -22.00 2.42 14.78
N LEU A 219 -21.81 2.41 16.11
CA LEU A 219 -20.48 2.39 16.72
C LEU A 219 -19.65 1.17 16.31
N PRO A 220 -20.11 -0.08 16.49
CA PRO A 220 -19.39 -1.26 16.02
C PRO A 220 -19.28 -1.31 14.49
N ALA A 221 -20.22 -0.72 13.74
CA ALA A 221 -20.11 -0.60 12.29
C ALA A 221 -18.93 0.31 11.87
N ILE A 222 -18.77 1.44 12.55
CA ILE A 222 -17.68 2.40 12.34
C ILE A 222 -16.33 1.75 12.71
N THR A 223 -16.24 1.05 13.85
CA THR A 223 -14.98 0.38 14.25
C THR A 223 -14.58 -0.69 13.23
N LEU A 224 -15.53 -1.49 12.75
CA LEU A 224 -15.29 -2.52 11.74
C LEU A 224 -14.83 -1.91 10.40
N THR A 225 -15.34 -0.72 10.05
CA THR A 225 -14.90 0.10 8.91
C THR A 225 -13.49 0.66 9.10
N PHE A 226 -13.14 1.13 10.30
CA PHE A 226 -11.75 1.55 10.62
C PHE A 226 -10.75 0.42 10.50
N MET A 227 -11.14 -0.79 10.93
CA MET A 227 -10.25 -1.95 10.93
C MET A 227 -10.04 -2.53 9.52
N HIS A 228 -11.07 -2.53 8.66
CA HIS A 228 -11.05 -3.25 7.38
C HIS A 228 -11.28 -2.35 6.15
N GLY A 229 -11.39 -1.04 6.34
CA GLY A 229 -11.71 -0.09 5.26
C GLY A 229 -13.05 -0.40 4.61
N TRP A 230 -13.08 -0.43 3.27
CA TRP A 230 -14.31 -0.66 2.49
C TRP A 230 -14.91 -2.05 2.73
N ARG A 231 -14.07 -3.06 3.02
CA ARG A 231 -14.54 -4.42 3.32
C ARG A 231 -15.29 -4.48 4.63
N GLY A 232 -14.90 -3.61 5.56
CA GLY A 232 -15.60 -3.45 6.82
C GLY A 232 -16.98 -2.86 6.62
N ALA A 233 -17.06 -1.74 5.90
CA ALA A 233 -18.34 -1.14 5.52
C ALA A 233 -19.25 -2.12 4.78
N ALA A 234 -18.69 -2.96 3.89
CA ALA A 234 -19.46 -3.96 3.14
C ALA A 234 -20.14 -5.03 3.99
N ILE A 235 -19.62 -5.33 5.18
CA ILE A 235 -20.24 -6.25 6.15
C ILE A 235 -21.16 -5.49 7.10
N ALA A 236 -20.73 -4.30 7.54
CA ALA A 236 -21.47 -3.50 8.50
C ALA A 236 -22.81 -3.00 7.96
N ILE A 237 -22.87 -2.59 6.69
CA ILE A 237 -24.10 -2.03 6.08
C ILE A 237 -25.27 -3.02 6.05
N PRO A 238 -25.10 -4.28 5.57
CA PRO A 238 -26.14 -5.32 5.72
C PRO A 238 -26.55 -5.58 7.16
N LEU A 239 -25.58 -5.65 8.07
CA LEU A 239 -25.85 -5.91 9.50
C LEU A 239 -26.59 -4.76 10.17
N LEU A 240 -26.49 -3.54 9.65
CA LEU A 240 -27.31 -2.41 10.08
C LEU A 240 -28.71 -2.47 9.47
N ASN A 241 -28.82 -2.55 8.15
CA ASN A 241 -30.09 -2.32 7.45
C ASN A 241 -31.08 -3.51 7.54
N LEU A 242 -30.59 -4.75 7.50
CA LEU A 242 -31.47 -5.93 7.47
C LEU A 242 -32.26 -6.14 8.78
N PRO A 243 -31.67 -6.01 9.99
CA PRO A 243 -32.43 -6.21 11.22
C PRO A 243 -33.56 -5.19 11.40
N LEU A 244 -33.34 -3.92 11.06
CA LEU A 244 -34.39 -2.91 11.10
C LEU A 244 -35.53 -3.29 10.14
N HIS A 245 -35.19 -3.70 8.92
CA HIS A 245 -36.15 -4.11 7.90
C HIS A 245 -37.00 -5.32 8.36
N PHE A 246 -36.38 -6.34 8.95
CA PHE A 246 -37.13 -7.48 9.49
C PHE A 246 -37.99 -7.12 10.72
N ALA A 247 -37.66 -6.05 11.44
CA ALA A 247 -38.46 -5.56 12.56
C ALA A 247 -39.65 -4.67 12.11
N THR A 248 -39.70 -4.26 10.83
CA THR A 248 -40.82 -3.49 10.26
C THR A 248 -41.93 -4.42 9.76
N PRO A 249 -43.18 -4.25 10.20
CA PRO A 249 -44.28 -5.09 9.73
C PRO A 249 -44.54 -4.83 8.24
N SER A 250 -44.61 -5.91 7.45
CA SER A 250 -44.98 -5.87 6.04
C SER A 250 -46.30 -6.60 5.81
N THR A 251 -47.21 -5.97 5.05
CA THR A 251 -48.47 -6.57 4.63
C THR A 251 -48.30 -7.48 3.40
N GLY A 252 -47.11 -7.50 2.78
CA GLY A 252 -46.81 -8.32 1.60
C GLY A 252 -47.48 -7.87 0.29
N LEU A 253 -48.31 -6.82 0.34
CA LEU A 253 -49.01 -6.25 -0.80
C LEU A 253 -48.18 -5.15 -1.50
N PRO A 254 -48.40 -4.88 -2.80
CA PRO A 254 -47.87 -3.69 -3.47
C PRO A 254 -48.28 -2.41 -2.72
N ALA A 255 -47.37 -1.42 -2.62
CA ALA A 255 -47.58 -0.14 -1.93
C ALA A 255 -47.61 -0.15 -0.39
N SER A 256 -47.16 -1.23 0.27
CA SER A 256 -46.97 -1.24 1.73
C SER A 256 -45.88 -0.24 2.16
N PHE A 257 -46.27 0.78 2.92
CA PHE A 257 -45.43 1.89 3.37
C PHE A 257 -45.68 2.22 4.83
N ASP A 258 -44.61 2.45 5.61
CA ASP A 258 -44.69 2.85 7.00
C ASP A 258 -43.89 4.15 7.24
N LEU A 259 -44.63 5.24 7.48
CA LEU A 259 -44.07 6.58 7.63
C LEU A 259 -43.11 6.69 8.84
N GLY A 260 -43.36 5.93 9.92
CA GLY A 260 -42.56 5.99 11.15
C GLY A 260 -41.17 5.38 10.97
N THR A 261 -41.06 4.32 10.17
CA THR A 261 -39.79 3.64 9.89
C THR A 261 -39.05 4.22 8.68
N PHE A 262 -39.75 4.92 7.79
CA PHE A 262 -39.15 5.61 6.65
C PHE A 262 -38.06 6.61 7.06
N SER A 263 -38.32 7.44 8.09
CA SER A 263 -37.33 8.40 8.59
C SER A 263 -36.08 7.70 9.15
N THR A 264 -36.26 6.61 9.91
CA THR A 264 -35.14 5.80 10.40
C THR A 264 -34.35 5.19 9.24
N GLN A 265 -35.01 4.68 8.20
CA GLN A 265 -34.35 4.12 7.02
C GLN A 265 -33.57 5.18 6.23
N GLN A 266 -34.08 6.41 6.09
CA GLN A 266 -33.35 7.51 5.47
C GLN A 266 -32.04 7.82 6.22
N ASN A 267 -32.10 7.88 7.55
CA ASN A 267 -30.90 8.06 8.39
C ASN A 267 -29.88 6.93 8.18
N MET A 268 -30.36 5.68 8.03
CA MET A 268 -29.48 4.54 7.76
C MET A 268 -28.89 4.55 6.35
N ALA A 269 -29.63 5.03 5.36
CA ALA A 269 -29.10 5.23 4.01
C ALA A 269 -27.97 6.25 4.02
N VAL A 270 -28.16 7.40 4.69
CA VAL A 270 -27.10 8.41 4.90
C VAL A 270 -25.90 7.81 5.61
N MET A 271 -26.12 7.03 6.67
CA MET A 271 -25.05 6.35 7.40
C MET A 271 -24.31 5.31 6.54
N SER A 272 -25.03 4.57 5.69
CA SER A 272 -24.45 3.59 4.76
C SER A 272 -23.58 4.27 3.71
N VAL A 273 -24.01 5.42 3.20
CA VAL A 273 -23.21 6.27 2.30
C VAL A 273 -21.95 6.75 3.01
N ALA A 274 -22.07 7.28 4.23
CA ALA A 274 -20.95 7.75 5.02
C ALA A 274 -19.95 6.64 5.33
N LEU A 275 -20.42 5.45 5.72
CA LEU A 275 -19.57 4.28 6.01
C LEU A 275 -18.82 3.80 4.76
N LEU A 276 -19.46 3.76 3.59
CA LEU A 276 -18.77 3.40 2.33
C LEU A 276 -17.74 4.44 1.92
N ALA A 277 -18.07 5.73 2.02
CA ALA A 277 -17.14 6.81 1.73
C ALA A 277 -15.94 6.78 2.69
N LEU A 278 -16.19 6.68 4.00
CA LEU A 278 -15.17 6.55 5.04
C LEU A 278 -14.30 5.31 4.82
N GLY A 279 -14.91 4.15 4.58
CA GLY A 279 -14.21 2.90 4.31
C GLY A 279 -13.30 3.00 3.08
N SER A 280 -13.74 3.69 2.02
CA SER A 280 -12.91 3.94 0.83
C SER A 280 -11.72 4.86 1.11
N SER A 281 -11.92 5.94 1.89
CA SER A 281 -10.86 6.85 2.31
C SER A 281 -9.81 6.14 3.18
N ILE A 282 -10.24 5.35 4.16
CA ILE A 282 -9.33 4.55 5.00
C ILE A 282 -8.55 3.55 4.14
N SER A 283 -9.22 2.89 3.19
CA SER A 283 -8.56 1.94 2.29
C SER A 283 -7.50 2.63 1.41
N TYR A 284 -7.78 3.84 0.93
CA TYR A 284 -6.82 4.66 0.19
C TYR A 284 -5.58 4.99 1.05
N HIS A 285 -5.78 5.45 2.28
CA HIS A 285 -4.67 5.79 3.17
C HIS A 285 -3.84 4.56 3.56
N HIS A 286 -4.47 3.42 3.87
CA HIS A 286 -3.77 2.16 4.13
C HIS A 286 -2.98 1.66 2.92
N GLN A 287 -3.57 1.71 1.72
CA GLN A 287 -2.89 1.32 0.49
C GLN A 287 -1.69 2.22 0.21
N ARG A 288 -1.84 3.55 0.37
CA ARG A 288 -0.76 4.53 0.18
C ARG A 288 0.36 4.39 1.20
N ALA A 289 0.03 4.11 2.46
CA ALA A 289 1.02 3.86 3.51
C ALA A 289 1.83 2.58 3.20
N ARG A 290 1.14 1.50 2.81
CA ARG A 290 1.77 0.24 2.43
C ARG A 290 2.65 0.36 1.18
N SER A 291 2.18 1.07 0.16
CA SER A 291 2.95 1.30 -1.06
C SER A 291 4.19 2.15 -0.81
N ARG A 292 4.11 3.13 0.10
CA ARG A 292 5.27 3.92 0.54
C ARG A 292 6.31 3.08 1.27
N GLY A 293 5.88 2.23 2.22
CA GLY A 293 6.81 1.35 2.93
C GLY A 293 7.52 0.38 1.98
N LEU A 294 6.79 -0.22 1.03
CA LEU A 294 7.40 -1.08 0.00
C LEU A 294 8.33 -0.31 -0.95
N ALA A 295 7.94 0.90 -1.36
CA ALA A 295 8.80 1.76 -2.19
C ALA A 295 10.09 2.13 -1.45
N GLU A 296 10.01 2.47 -0.17
CA GLU A 296 11.18 2.80 0.66
C GLU A 296 12.09 1.58 0.89
N GLU A 297 11.52 0.40 1.18
CA GLU A 297 12.31 -0.83 1.30
C GLU A 297 13.00 -1.20 -0.01
N THR A 298 12.32 -1.04 -1.15
CA THR A 298 12.90 -1.34 -2.47
C THR A 298 13.95 -0.32 -2.87
N THR A 299 13.77 0.98 -2.61
CA THR A 299 14.80 2.00 -2.87
C THR A 299 16.03 1.79 -1.99
N LEU A 300 15.86 1.49 -0.70
CA LEU A 300 16.97 1.16 0.20
C LEU A 300 17.72 -0.09 -0.26
N ARG A 301 17.00 -1.13 -0.70
CA ARG A 301 17.61 -2.36 -1.23
C ARG A 301 18.40 -2.10 -2.51
N LEU A 302 17.85 -1.31 -3.43
CA LEU A 302 18.53 -0.94 -4.68
C LEU A 302 19.76 -0.06 -4.42
N ALA A 303 19.67 0.89 -3.48
CA ALA A 303 20.80 1.71 -3.06
C ALA A 303 21.93 0.87 -2.46
N ARG A 304 21.59 -0.10 -1.59
CA ARG A 304 22.55 -1.07 -1.04
C ARG A 304 23.24 -1.90 -2.13
N SER A 305 22.48 -2.49 -3.05
CA SER A 305 23.06 -3.31 -4.12
C SER A 305 23.93 -2.48 -5.06
N SER A 306 23.53 -1.25 -5.39
CA SER A 306 24.32 -0.33 -6.20
C SER A 306 25.65 0.01 -5.51
N HIS A 307 25.61 0.34 -4.22
CA HIS A 307 26.81 0.64 -3.45
C HIS A 307 27.76 -0.57 -3.37
N GLN A 308 27.24 -1.77 -3.09
CA GLN A 308 28.06 -2.99 -3.08
C GLN A 308 28.72 -3.29 -4.43
N THR A 309 28.02 -3.00 -5.53
CA THR A 309 28.55 -3.22 -6.88
C THR A 309 29.66 -2.22 -7.19
N SER A 310 29.46 -0.95 -6.85
CA SER A 310 30.49 0.09 -6.99
C SER A 310 31.74 -0.21 -6.15
N GLU A 311 31.59 -0.77 -4.94
CA GLU A 311 32.73 -1.18 -4.12
C GLU A 311 33.54 -2.32 -4.74
N ARG A 312 32.86 -3.30 -5.33
CA ARG A 312 33.52 -4.42 -6.02
C ARG A 312 34.28 -3.94 -7.25
N GLU A 313 33.69 -3.05 -8.03
CA GLU A 313 34.33 -2.46 -9.20
C GLU A 313 35.58 -1.65 -8.82
N LEU A 314 35.52 -0.86 -7.74
CA LEU A 314 36.68 -0.12 -7.24
C LEU A 314 37.78 -1.05 -6.73
N ARG A 315 37.41 -2.16 -6.07
CA ARG A 315 38.35 -3.19 -5.66
C ARG A 315 39.04 -3.83 -6.86
N GLU A 316 38.29 -4.22 -7.89
CA GLU A 316 38.82 -4.82 -9.12
C GLU A 316 39.79 -3.86 -9.84
N ARG A 317 39.40 -2.58 -9.98
CA ARG A 317 40.27 -1.54 -10.54
C ARG A 317 41.56 -1.37 -9.76
N ALA A 318 41.51 -1.41 -8.42
CA ALA A 318 42.70 -1.30 -7.59
C ALA A 318 43.62 -2.52 -7.72
N ILE A 319 43.07 -3.72 -7.84
CA ILE A 319 43.84 -4.94 -8.14
C ILE A 319 44.54 -4.81 -9.49
N HIS A 320 43.84 -4.30 -10.51
CA HIS A 320 44.42 -4.07 -11.83
C HIS A 320 45.53 -3.01 -11.81
N LEU A 321 45.32 -1.88 -11.13
CA LEU A 321 46.35 -0.85 -10.93
C LEU A 321 47.59 -1.39 -10.21
N LYS A 322 47.39 -2.26 -9.21
CA LYS A 322 48.50 -2.91 -8.52
C LYS A 322 49.34 -3.78 -9.47
N HIS A 323 48.69 -4.63 -10.27
CA HIS A 323 49.39 -5.47 -11.26
C HIS A 323 50.13 -4.63 -12.30
N LEU A 324 49.53 -3.54 -12.78
CA LEU A 324 50.20 -2.59 -13.68
C LEU A 324 51.45 -1.98 -13.06
N GLY A 325 51.36 -1.56 -11.78
CA GLY A 325 52.50 -1.02 -11.04
C GLY A 325 53.62 -2.04 -10.86
N GLU A 326 53.29 -3.29 -10.52
CA GLU A 326 54.27 -4.38 -10.38
C GLU A 326 54.94 -4.72 -11.73
N GLY A 327 54.19 -4.73 -12.83
CA GLY A 327 54.74 -4.91 -14.18
C GLY A 327 55.68 -3.76 -14.61
N MET A 328 55.33 -2.52 -14.26
CA MET A 328 56.17 -1.35 -14.50
C MET A 328 57.46 -1.40 -13.66
N ASP A 329 57.36 -1.77 -12.39
CA ASP A 329 58.52 -1.96 -11.50
C ASP A 329 59.45 -3.06 -12.03
N SER A 330 58.89 -4.17 -12.53
CA SER A 330 59.68 -5.27 -13.12
C SER A 330 60.43 -4.81 -14.38
N SER A 331 59.75 -4.14 -15.31
CA SER A 331 60.38 -3.68 -16.57
C SER A 331 61.43 -2.59 -16.32
N LEU A 332 61.22 -1.70 -15.35
CA LEU A 332 62.22 -0.74 -14.88
C LEU A 332 63.43 -1.46 -14.26
N GLY A 333 63.19 -2.50 -13.45
CA GLY A 333 64.24 -3.35 -12.89
C GLY A 333 65.11 -4.01 -13.97
N GLU A 334 64.49 -4.55 -15.02
CA GLU A 334 65.19 -5.13 -16.17
C GLU A 334 66.03 -4.08 -16.91
N MET A 335 65.47 -2.91 -17.21
CA MET A 335 66.20 -1.81 -17.85
C MET A 335 67.41 -1.35 -17.03
N VAL A 336 67.25 -1.23 -15.71
CA VAL A 336 68.35 -0.87 -14.80
C VAL A 336 69.45 -1.94 -14.83
N ASN A 337 69.08 -3.22 -14.82
CA ASN A 337 70.05 -4.31 -14.86
C ASN A 337 70.79 -4.34 -16.20
N TRP A 338 70.08 -4.10 -17.31
CA TRP A 338 70.68 -3.96 -18.64
C TRP A 338 71.65 -2.78 -18.69
N LEU A 339 71.28 -1.60 -18.19
CA LEU A 339 72.17 -0.42 -18.14
C LEU A 339 73.43 -0.66 -17.31
N LYS A 340 73.31 -1.39 -16.18
CA LYS A 340 74.47 -1.82 -15.39
C LYS A 340 75.38 -2.75 -16.18
N SER A 341 74.82 -3.68 -16.97
CA SER A 341 75.61 -4.61 -17.80
C SER A 341 76.38 -3.91 -18.93
N GLN A 342 75.89 -2.78 -19.41
CA GLN A 342 76.55 -1.95 -20.43
C GLN A 342 77.55 -0.93 -19.84
N GLY A 343 77.79 -0.95 -18.52
CA GLY A 343 78.75 -0.06 -17.85
C GLY A 343 78.22 1.33 -17.48
N HIS A 344 76.94 1.63 -17.72
CA HIS A 344 76.30 2.92 -17.42
C HIS A 344 75.76 2.99 -15.97
N HIS A 345 76.61 2.76 -14.98
CA HIS A 345 76.21 2.65 -13.57
C HIS A 345 75.56 3.93 -13.00
N ALA A 346 76.05 5.11 -13.37
CA ALA A 346 75.53 6.39 -12.86
C ALA A 346 74.10 6.69 -13.34
N VAL A 347 73.79 6.35 -14.61
CA VAL A 347 72.45 6.53 -15.18
C VAL A 347 71.49 5.50 -14.56
N ALA A 348 71.94 4.26 -14.38
CA ALA A 348 71.15 3.22 -13.72
C ALA A 348 70.79 3.57 -12.27
N SER A 349 71.70 4.16 -11.49
CA SER A 349 71.42 4.59 -10.12
C SER A 349 70.44 5.76 -10.06
N SER A 350 70.55 6.73 -10.98
CA SER A 350 69.61 7.85 -11.07
C SER A 350 68.20 7.37 -11.45
N LEU A 351 68.10 6.47 -12.43
CA LEU A 351 66.83 5.85 -12.83
C LEU A 351 66.20 5.03 -11.69
N LEU A 352 66.98 4.25 -10.96
CA LEU A 352 66.50 3.53 -9.77
C LEU A 352 65.92 4.49 -8.73
N HIS A 353 66.62 5.58 -8.45
CA HIS A 353 66.16 6.53 -7.46
C HIS A 353 64.85 7.22 -7.91
N ALA A 354 64.77 7.69 -9.15
CA ALA A 354 63.57 8.29 -9.72
C ALA A 354 62.38 7.29 -9.74
N SER A 355 62.63 6.06 -10.20
CA SER A 355 61.64 4.98 -10.20
C SER A 355 61.11 4.70 -8.79
N SER A 356 61.98 4.58 -7.79
CA SER A 356 61.55 4.30 -6.41
C SER A 356 60.61 5.37 -5.84
N VAL A 357 60.85 6.65 -6.19
CA VAL A 357 60.00 7.77 -5.79
C VAL A 357 58.65 7.71 -6.52
N HIS A 358 58.65 7.50 -7.84
CA HIS A 358 57.42 7.43 -8.62
C HIS A 358 56.57 6.20 -8.27
N SER A 359 57.17 5.03 -8.04
CA SER A 359 56.44 3.82 -7.62
C SER A 359 55.83 3.98 -6.23
N ARG A 360 56.51 4.70 -5.33
CA ARG A 360 55.94 5.07 -4.03
C ARG A 360 54.72 5.98 -4.19
N LEU A 361 54.84 7.06 -4.96
CA LEU A 361 53.73 7.99 -5.22
C LEU A 361 52.56 7.28 -5.91
N PHE A 362 52.84 6.40 -6.87
CA PHE A 362 51.81 5.61 -7.55
C PHE A 362 51.06 4.70 -6.58
N ARG A 363 51.77 3.99 -5.68
CA ARG A 363 51.14 3.14 -4.65
C ARG A 363 50.32 3.97 -3.66
N GLU A 364 50.81 5.14 -3.27
CA GLU A 364 50.06 6.07 -2.42
C GLU A 364 48.74 6.51 -3.12
N GLN A 365 48.80 6.90 -4.40
CA GLN A 365 47.60 7.27 -5.18
C GLN A 365 46.65 6.08 -5.42
N ALA A 366 47.16 4.90 -5.73
CA ALA A 366 46.35 3.69 -5.91
C ALA A 366 45.63 3.29 -4.60
N SER A 367 46.26 3.52 -3.45
CA SER A 367 45.66 3.26 -2.14
C SER A 367 44.47 4.17 -1.80
N LEU A 368 44.36 5.34 -2.46
CA LEU A 368 43.21 6.24 -2.36
C LEU A 368 42.00 5.72 -3.15
N VAL A 369 42.21 4.94 -4.21
CA VAL A 369 41.14 4.33 -5.01
C VAL A 369 40.45 3.20 -4.23
N TYR A 370 41.24 2.31 -3.63
CA TYR A 370 40.74 1.27 -2.74
C TYR A 370 41.77 0.92 -1.65
N PRO A 371 41.40 1.00 -0.36
CA PRO A 371 42.30 0.70 0.74
C PRO A 371 42.42 -0.82 0.93
N THR A 372 43.23 -1.49 0.11
CA THR A 372 43.47 -2.95 0.22
C THR A 372 43.96 -3.39 1.61
N GLY A 373 44.72 -2.53 2.30
CA GLY A 373 45.16 -2.76 3.69
C GLY A 373 44.02 -2.82 4.72
N LEU A 374 42.85 -2.26 4.41
CA LEU A 374 41.68 -2.29 5.30
C LEU A 374 41.16 -3.71 5.51
N GLU A 375 41.21 -4.55 4.47
CA GLU A 375 40.79 -5.96 4.58
C GLU A 375 41.77 -6.80 5.39
N GLN A 376 43.04 -6.43 5.41
CA GLN A 376 44.12 -7.21 6.03
C GLN A 376 44.37 -6.81 7.49
N VAL A 377 44.35 -5.50 7.76
CA VAL A 377 44.79 -4.93 9.05
C VAL A 377 43.64 -4.24 9.80
N GLY A 378 42.49 -4.06 9.15
CA GLY A 378 41.28 -3.49 9.75
C GLY A 378 41.22 -1.96 9.71
N LEU A 379 40.03 -1.42 10.00
CA LEU A 379 39.70 0.00 9.91
C LEU A 379 40.66 0.92 10.68
N TYR A 380 40.94 0.63 11.96
CA TYR A 380 41.67 1.55 12.84
C TYR A 380 43.14 1.70 12.45
N VAL A 381 43.80 0.60 12.10
CA VAL A 381 45.19 0.66 11.64
C VAL A 381 45.27 1.38 10.29
N THR A 382 44.30 1.13 9.40
CA THR A 382 44.25 1.81 8.10
C THR A 382 44.02 3.32 8.23
N LEU A 383 43.23 3.78 9.21
CA LEU A 383 43.07 5.21 9.50
C LEU A 383 44.34 5.86 10.07
N GLN A 384 45.17 5.11 10.82
CA GLN A 384 46.38 5.64 11.44
C GLN A 384 47.62 5.57 10.53
N ALA A 385 47.70 4.58 9.63
CA ALA A 385 48.89 4.29 8.84
C ALA A 385 48.64 4.13 7.33
N GLY A 386 47.39 4.18 6.87
CA GLY A 386 47.04 4.07 5.46
C GLY A 386 47.28 5.37 4.66
N GLY A 387 46.95 5.34 3.37
CA GLY A 387 47.19 6.46 2.44
C GLY A 387 46.56 7.79 2.88
N ALA A 388 45.37 7.75 3.49
CA ALA A 388 44.73 8.96 4.02
C ALA A 388 45.51 9.63 5.16
N SER A 389 46.18 8.84 6.01
CA SER A 389 47.01 9.38 7.10
C SER A 389 48.18 10.20 6.57
N GLY A 390 48.79 9.78 5.45
CA GLY A 390 49.85 10.54 4.78
C GLY A 390 49.37 11.93 4.35
N VAL A 391 48.20 11.99 3.71
CA VAL A 391 47.58 13.25 3.28
C VAL A 391 47.26 14.16 4.47
N TRP A 392 46.73 13.58 5.56
CA TRP A 392 46.38 14.34 6.76
C TRP A 392 47.59 14.89 7.52
N LYS A 393 48.70 14.14 7.56
CA LYS A 393 49.97 14.60 8.12
C LYS A 393 50.52 15.79 7.36
N ASN A 394 50.45 15.77 6.03
CA ASN A 394 50.91 16.90 5.20
C ASN A 394 50.11 18.19 5.42
N SER A 395 48.89 18.09 5.97
CA SER A 395 48.07 19.26 6.29
C SER A 395 48.41 19.90 7.66
N ASP A 396 49.12 19.20 8.56
CA ASP A 396 49.41 19.61 9.95
C ASP A 396 48.18 20.03 10.81
N ARG A 397 46.96 19.79 10.33
CA ARG A 397 45.70 20.21 10.97
C ARG A 397 44.94 19.06 11.61
N VAL A 398 45.26 17.81 11.30
CA VAL A 398 44.57 16.64 11.83
C VAL A 398 45.34 16.09 13.03
N THR A 399 44.71 16.09 14.19
CA THR A 399 45.29 15.60 15.46
C THR A 399 45.24 14.08 15.55
N VAL A 400 45.96 13.51 16.53
CA VAL A 400 45.97 12.06 16.81
C VAL A 400 44.54 11.55 17.05
N HIS A 401 44.22 10.43 16.40
CA HIS A 401 42.89 9.83 16.43
C HIS A 401 42.61 9.12 17.76
N ASP A 402 41.45 9.36 18.36
CA ASP A 402 40.96 8.65 19.56
C ASP A 402 40.03 7.50 19.14
N LEU A 403 40.59 6.30 19.03
CA LEU A 403 39.89 5.12 18.50
C LEU A 403 39.67 4.10 19.62
N ALA A 404 38.40 3.78 19.91
CA ALA A 404 37.99 2.89 20.99
C ALA A 404 37.13 1.71 20.48
N GLY A 405 37.25 0.55 21.13
CA GLY A 405 36.51 -0.67 20.78
C GLY A 405 37.19 -1.51 19.68
N ASN A 406 36.54 -2.60 19.28
CA ASN A 406 37.08 -3.55 18.29
C ASN A 406 36.34 -3.44 16.94
N PRO A 407 36.98 -2.89 15.88
CA PRO A 407 36.36 -2.76 14.56
C PRO A 407 36.26 -4.11 13.82
N CYS A 408 37.04 -5.13 14.18
CA CYS A 408 37.03 -6.44 13.52
C CYS A 408 35.73 -7.22 13.76
N LEU A 409 34.88 -6.76 14.68
CA LEU A 409 33.54 -7.31 14.91
C LEU A 409 32.51 -6.83 13.87
N LEU A 410 32.87 -5.82 13.06
CA LEU A 410 32.06 -5.25 11.99
C LEU A 410 32.41 -5.90 10.65
N SER A 411 31.45 -6.01 9.75
CA SER A 411 31.69 -6.48 8.38
C SER A 411 32.69 -5.58 7.63
N VAL A 412 33.41 -6.16 6.66
CA VAL A 412 34.37 -5.42 5.81
C VAL A 412 33.67 -4.31 5.03
N GLU A 413 32.44 -4.55 4.56
CA GLU A 413 31.63 -3.54 3.85
C GLU A 413 31.34 -2.33 4.75
N LEU A 414 30.94 -2.58 6.02
CA LEU A 414 30.69 -1.52 6.98
C LEU A 414 31.98 -0.75 7.30
N GLN A 415 33.09 -1.46 7.54
CA GLN A 415 34.40 -0.85 7.77
C GLN A 415 34.83 0.05 6.61
N LEU A 416 34.64 -0.39 5.38
CA LEU A 416 34.98 0.39 4.18
C LEU A 416 34.10 1.63 4.02
N ALA A 417 32.79 1.50 4.27
CA ALA A 417 31.86 2.62 4.27
C ALA A 417 32.25 3.66 5.34
N ILE A 418 32.63 3.21 6.54
CA ILE A 418 33.12 4.09 7.61
C ILE A 418 34.41 4.79 7.16
N TYR A 419 35.38 4.06 6.63
CA TYR A 419 36.65 4.65 6.16
C TYR A 419 36.41 5.78 5.15
N ARG A 420 35.56 5.54 4.14
CA ARG A 420 35.23 6.56 3.12
C ARG A 420 34.47 7.75 3.69
N THR A 421 33.51 7.51 4.58
CA THR A 421 32.72 8.59 5.20
C THR A 421 33.57 9.45 6.11
N VAL A 422 34.56 8.88 6.82
CA VAL A 422 35.51 9.63 7.63
C VAL A 422 36.44 10.47 6.76
N ILE A 423 36.98 9.91 5.68
CA ILE A 423 37.82 10.68 4.75
C ILE A 423 37.04 11.85 4.16
N GLU A 424 35.83 11.62 3.66
CA GLU A 424 34.99 12.69 3.11
C GLU A 424 34.66 13.74 4.18
N ALA A 425 34.32 13.33 5.40
CA ALA A 425 34.03 14.26 6.49
C ALA A 425 35.25 15.12 6.86
N VAL A 426 36.45 14.54 6.89
CA VAL A 426 37.69 15.28 7.15
C VAL A 426 38.02 16.21 5.99
N SER A 427 37.86 15.78 4.74
CA SER A 427 38.07 16.62 3.56
C SER A 427 37.15 17.85 3.57
N ILE A 428 35.86 17.67 3.85
CA ILE A 428 34.89 18.78 3.96
C ILE A 428 35.33 19.80 5.02
N LEU A 429 35.79 19.33 6.19
CA LEU A 429 36.25 20.21 7.27
C LEU A 429 37.60 20.88 6.96
N LEU A 430 38.49 20.22 6.22
CA LEU A 430 39.76 20.80 5.79
C LEU A 430 39.53 21.91 4.75
N GLU A 431 38.58 21.72 3.83
CA GLU A 431 38.23 22.67 2.76
C GLU A 431 37.49 23.91 3.28
N LEU A 432 36.52 23.74 4.18
CA LEU A 432 35.55 24.80 4.49
C LEU A 432 35.77 25.50 5.84
N GLU A 433 36.51 24.88 6.76
CA GLU A 433 36.69 25.42 8.10
C GLU A 433 38.17 25.66 8.37
N SER A 434 38.46 26.63 9.24
CA SER A 434 39.80 26.89 9.77
C SER A 434 39.91 26.32 11.18
N GLY A 435 40.99 25.61 11.48
CA GLY A 435 41.23 25.02 12.80
C GLY A 435 41.77 23.60 12.77
N GLN A 436 42.19 23.10 13.94
CA GLN A 436 42.63 21.72 14.12
C GLN A 436 41.42 20.78 14.21
N ILE A 437 41.52 19.62 13.57
CA ILE A 437 40.46 18.61 13.47
C ILE A 437 40.82 17.43 14.38
N CYS A 438 39.82 16.91 15.09
CA CYS A 438 39.94 15.68 15.88
C CYS A 438 38.96 14.62 15.36
N ILE A 439 39.44 13.38 15.33
CA ILE A 439 38.64 12.21 14.95
C ILE A 439 38.53 11.31 16.16
N ARG A 440 37.29 10.96 16.53
CA ARG A 440 37.02 9.96 17.56
C ARG A 440 36.11 8.88 17.02
N ALA A 441 36.47 7.62 17.18
CA ALA A 441 35.63 6.51 16.76
C ALA A 441 35.41 5.54 17.91
N ARG A 442 34.18 5.06 18.08
CA ARG A 442 33.85 4.05 19.09
C ARG A 442 33.01 2.95 18.48
N CYS A 443 33.55 1.73 18.47
CA CYS A 443 32.82 0.52 18.10
C CYS A 443 32.08 -0.04 19.32
N GLY A 444 30.90 -0.61 19.09
CA GLY A 444 30.12 -1.24 20.17
C GLY A 444 28.97 -2.09 19.65
N VAL A 445 28.30 -2.74 20.59
CA VAL A 445 27.09 -3.52 20.36
C VAL A 445 25.96 -2.89 21.17
N ALA A 446 24.86 -2.55 20.51
CA ALA A 446 23.66 -2.02 21.13
C ALA A 446 22.48 -2.97 20.82
N GLY A 447 22.09 -3.77 21.81
CA GLY A 447 21.05 -4.78 21.65
C GLY A 447 21.39 -5.83 20.59
N ARG A 448 20.61 -5.87 19.49
CA ARG A 448 20.82 -6.80 18.37
C ARG A 448 21.62 -6.19 17.22
N GLN A 449 22.16 -4.99 17.37
CA GLN A 449 22.93 -4.31 16.35
C GLN A 449 24.37 -4.11 16.80
N ARG A 450 25.31 -4.34 15.88
CA ARG A 450 26.70 -3.95 16.03
C ARG A 450 26.93 -2.70 15.20
N GLY A 451 27.77 -1.79 15.66
CA GLY A 451 27.97 -0.55 14.94
C GLY A 451 29.15 0.26 15.43
N ILE A 452 29.34 1.38 14.77
CA ILE A 452 30.33 2.39 15.13
C ILE A 452 29.67 3.74 15.25
N VAL A 453 30.18 4.57 16.16
CA VAL A 453 29.93 6.00 16.16
C VAL A 453 31.26 6.70 15.93
N VAL A 454 31.32 7.52 14.89
CA VAL A 454 32.46 8.37 14.57
C VAL A 454 32.07 9.83 14.79
N VAL A 455 32.95 10.58 15.44
CA VAL A 455 32.82 12.01 15.67
C VAL A 455 34.01 12.69 15.03
N VAL A 456 33.74 13.54 14.05
CA VAL A 456 34.75 14.39 13.39
C VAL A 456 34.40 15.83 13.70
N GLY A 457 35.32 16.61 14.26
CA GLY A 457 35.02 18.01 14.59
C GLY A 457 36.25 18.83 14.92
N LEU A 458 36.04 20.13 15.05
CA LEU A 458 37.09 21.07 15.42
C LEU A 458 37.52 20.82 16.88
N LEU A 459 38.82 20.92 17.13
CA LEU A 459 39.41 20.78 18.46
C LEU A 459 38.93 21.93 19.37
N ASP A 460 38.87 23.15 18.82
CA ASP A 460 38.29 24.29 19.52
C ASP A 460 36.77 24.11 19.65
N ARG A 461 36.29 24.18 20.90
CA ARG A 461 34.87 24.08 21.24
C ARG A 461 34.12 25.39 21.07
N ARG A 462 34.83 26.52 21.01
CA ARG A 462 34.25 27.86 20.87
C ARG A 462 33.93 28.19 19.41
N GLN A 463 34.59 27.51 18.48
CA GLN A 463 34.35 27.66 17.04
C GLN A 463 33.29 26.66 16.58
N GLY A 464 32.13 27.16 16.17
CA GLY A 464 31.09 26.36 15.55
C GLY A 464 31.39 26.13 14.06
N LEU A 465 30.90 25.02 13.52
CA LEU A 465 30.86 24.80 12.08
C LEU A 465 29.93 25.84 11.45
N SER A 466 30.30 26.36 10.28
CA SER A 466 29.42 27.23 9.52
C SER A 466 28.18 26.48 9.03
N THR A 467 27.07 27.21 8.82
CA THR A 467 25.82 26.64 8.32
C THR A 467 26.00 25.98 6.95
N HIS A 468 26.87 26.55 6.11
CA HIS A 468 27.25 26.02 4.80
C HIS A 468 27.97 24.67 4.92
N THR A 469 28.95 24.56 5.82
CA THR A 469 29.63 23.28 6.11
C THR A 469 28.65 22.23 6.62
N MET A 470 27.72 22.62 7.49
CA MET A 470 26.71 21.69 8.00
C MET A 470 25.78 21.17 6.89
N SER A 471 25.29 22.03 5.98
CA SER A 471 24.44 21.58 4.88
C SER A 471 25.19 20.68 3.90
N GLN A 472 26.41 21.05 3.53
CA GLN A 472 27.23 20.27 2.59
C GLN A 472 27.65 18.91 3.19
N ALA A 473 27.97 18.88 4.49
CA ALA A 473 28.24 17.63 5.20
C ALA A 473 27.02 16.71 5.26
N VAL A 474 25.83 17.24 5.58
CA VAL A 474 24.60 16.43 5.58
C VAL A 474 24.30 15.90 4.19
N GLU A 475 24.38 16.73 3.16
CA GLU A 475 24.07 16.32 1.78
C GLU A 475 25.02 15.22 1.28
N ARG A 476 26.35 15.44 1.39
CA ARG A 476 27.36 14.50 0.88
C ARG A 476 27.46 13.21 1.69
N LEU A 477 27.34 13.29 3.02
CA LEU A 477 27.52 12.11 3.88
C LEU A 477 26.26 11.26 3.95
N SER A 478 25.05 11.87 3.93
CA SER A 478 23.80 11.11 4.06
C SER A 478 23.62 10.09 2.93
N GLY A 479 23.96 10.46 1.69
CA GLY A 479 23.85 9.56 0.54
C GLY A 479 24.70 8.28 0.67
N ARG A 480 25.87 8.38 1.31
CA ARG A 480 26.78 7.24 1.53
C ARG A 480 26.39 6.36 2.71
N ILE A 481 25.73 6.94 3.71
CA ILE A 481 25.44 6.29 4.99
C ILE A 481 24.04 5.64 4.99
N LEU A 482 23.11 6.17 4.20
CA LEU A 482 21.74 5.67 4.08
C LEU A 482 21.64 4.15 3.77
N PRO A 483 22.47 3.58 2.86
CA PRO A 483 22.46 2.13 2.62
C PRO A 483 22.77 1.32 3.89
N TYR A 484 23.58 1.82 4.81
CA TYR A 484 23.94 1.12 6.03
C TYR A 484 23.02 1.48 7.22
N GLY A 485 21.87 2.10 6.97
CA GLY A 485 20.93 2.51 8.01
C GLY A 485 21.54 3.48 9.03
N GLY A 486 22.59 4.20 8.64
CA GLY A 486 23.27 5.13 9.51
C GLY A 486 22.65 6.52 9.50
N ALA A 487 23.11 7.37 10.43
CA ALA A 487 22.64 8.73 10.58
C ALA A 487 23.81 9.70 10.71
N VAL A 488 23.64 10.90 10.17
CA VAL A 488 24.56 12.04 10.32
C VAL A 488 23.86 13.11 11.13
N GLN A 489 24.53 13.61 12.17
CA GLN A 489 24.06 14.71 13.00
C GLN A 489 25.16 15.75 13.12
N CYS A 490 24.88 16.98 12.71
CA CYS A 490 25.74 18.13 12.94
C CYS A 490 25.40 18.73 14.31
N ARG A 491 26.39 18.90 15.18
CA ARG A 491 26.20 19.53 16.50
C ARG A 491 27.32 20.52 16.78
N HIS A 492 27.00 21.81 16.66
CA HIS A 492 27.88 22.95 16.94
C HIS A 492 29.23 22.85 16.23
N ASN A 493 30.24 22.24 16.83
CA ASN A 493 31.60 22.13 16.29
C ASN A 493 31.97 20.74 15.71
N ARG A 494 31.01 19.81 15.64
CA ARG A 494 31.28 18.40 15.29
C ARG A 494 30.18 17.75 14.47
N LEU A 495 30.61 16.86 13.59
CA LEU A 495 29.81 15.89 12.84
C LEU A 495 29.80 14.57 13.61
N ARG A 496 28.61 14.05 13.90
CA ARG A 496 28.42 12.72 14.49
C ARG A 496 27.85 11.81 13.43
N ILE A 497 28.55 10.73 13.16
CA ILE A 497 28.23 9.75 12.14
C ILE A 497 28.03 8.41 12.86
N ALA A 498 26.86 7.80 12.70
CA ALA A 498 26.58 6.49 13.28
C ALA A 498 26.22 5.52 12.16
N LEU A 499 26.86 4.35 12.13
CA LEU A 499 26.51 3.27 11.21
C LEU A 499 26.29 1.99 12.02
N SER A 500 25.33 1.18 11.59
CA SER A 500 24.99 -0.05 12.29
C SER A 500 24.62 -1.15 11.31
N GLU A 501 24.91 -2.39 11.70
CA GLU A 501 24.48 -3.57 10.99
C GLU A 501 23.76 -4.52 11.96
N PRO A 502 22.80 -5.31 11.45
CA PRO A 502 22.19 -6.36 12.25
C PRO A 502 23.26 -7.37 12.65
N THR A 503 23.26 -7.80 13.91
CA THR A 503 24.16 -8.88 14.36
C THR A 503 23.75 -10.16 13.64
N GLN A 504 24.48 -10.52 12.59
CA GLN A 504 24.27 -11.76 11.87
C GLN A 504 24.51 -12.90 12.87
N ARG A 505 23.50 -13.77 13.07
CA ARG A 505 23.80 -15.10 13.64
C ARG A 505 24.78 -15.75 12.66
N PRO A 506 25.89 -16.34 13.12
CA PRO A 506 26.78 -17.05 12.22
C PRO A 506 25.95 -18.09 11.46
N SER A 507 25.94 -17.95 10.14
CA SER A 507 25.41 -18.96 9.24
C SER A 507 26.28 -20.20 9.38
N SER A 508 25.84 -21.15 10.19
CA SER A 508 26.38 -22.50 10.20
C SER A 508 25.96 -23.21 8.92
N THR A 509 26.71 -23.02 7.83
CA THR A 509 26.66 -23.89 6.65
C THR A 509 27.99 -23.78 5.92
N VAL A 510 28.93 -24.64 6.31
CA VAL A 510 29.98 -25.16 5.42
C VAL A 510 29.46 -26.52 4.96
N PRO A 511 29.32 -26.80 3.66
CA PRO A 511 29.44 -28.17 3.16
C PRO A 511 30.89 -28.63 3.21
#